data_AF-A0A3D5JXQ0-F1
#
_entry.id   AF-A0A3D5JXQ0-F1
#
_cell.length_a   1.000
_cell.length_b   1.000
_cell.length_c   1.000
_cell.angle_alpha   90.00
_cell.angle_beta   90.00
_cell.angle_gamma   90.00
#
_symmetry.space_group_name_H-M   'P 1'
#
loop_
_entity.id
_entity.type
_entity.pdbx_description
1 polymer ?
#
loop_
_entity_poly.entity_id
_entity_poly.type
_entity_poly.pdbx_seq_one_letter_code
_entity_poly.pdbx_strand_id
1 'polypeptide(L)'
;MFLALTLPAAAEDDRKLSFRHDVLPVLSKAGCNGGGCHGALAGKGGFRLSLNAYDPDTDHYNITRENRGRRIEFAAPSSSLFVT
;
A
#
# COMPACT_ATOMS: atom_id res chain seq x y z
N MET A 1 30.84 -9.09 -28.09
CA MET A 1 29.88 -10.15 -27.70
C MET A 1 29.17 -9.67 -26.43
N PHE A 2 28.12 -8.86 -26.58
CA PHE A 2 27.32 -8.38 -25.45
C PHE A 2 26.11 -9.29 -25.31
N LEU A 3 26.08 -10.06 -24.22
CA LEU A 3 24.94 -10.88 -23.85
C LEU A 3 23.85 -9.94 -23.32
N ALA A 4 22.85 -9.64 -24.15
CA ALA A 4 21.66 -8.93 -23.69
C ALA A 4 20.89 -9.87 -22.76
N LEU A 5 20.91 -9.57 -21.46
CA LEU A 5 20.09 -10.27 -20.47
C LEU A 5 18.64 -9.81 -20.66
N THR A 6 17.88 -10.53 -21.47
CA THR A 6 16.42 -10.37 -21.55
C THR A 6 15.83 -10.81 -20.22
N LEU A 7 15.50 -9.83 -19.37
CA LEU A 7 14.65 -10.06 -18.20
C LEU A 7 13.31 -10.63 -18.71
N PRO A 8 12.82 -11.76 -18.17
CA PRO A 8 11.48 -12.22 -18.54
C PRO A 8 10.49 -11.12 -18.14
N ALA A 9 9.64 -10.74 -19.08
CA ALA A 9 8.46 -9.94 -18.74
C ALA A 9 7.72 -10.70 -17.64
N ALA A 10 7.39 -10.01 -16.54
CA ALA A 10 6.54 -10.57 -15.50
C ALA A 10 5.28 -11.11 -16.18
N ALA A 11 5.00 -12.41 -16.01
CA ALA A 11 3.82 -13.03 -16.59
C ALA A 11 2.59 -12.21 -16.16
N GLU A 12 1.80 -11.76 -17.13
CA GLU A 12 0.54 -11.08 -16.84
C GLU A 12 -0.43 -12.12 -16.29
N ASP A 13 -0.44 -12.25 -14.97
CA ASP A 13 -1.40 -13.04 -14.22
C ASP A 13 -2.76 -12.32 -14.33
N ASP A 14 -3.74 -12.96 -14.99
CA ASP A 14 -5.14 -12.49 -15.14
C ASP A 14 -5.89 -12.42 -13.78
N ARG A 15 -5.18 -12.74 -12.69
CA ARG A 15 -5.63 -12.52 -11.32
C ARG A 15 -5.93 -11.03 -11.07
N LYS A 16 -7.19 -10.75 -10.71
CA LYS A 16 -7.58 -9.45 -10.16
C LYS A 16 -6.79 -9.11 -8.89
N LEU A 17 -6.20 -7.92 -8.85
CA LEU A 17 -5.56 -7.39 -7.66
C LEU A 17 -6.55 -7.30 -6.49
N SER A 18 -6.11 -7.73 -5.32
CA SER A 18 -6.85 -7.74 -4.08
C SER A 18 -6.12 -6.89 -3.05
N PHE A 19 -6.73 -5.79 -2.59
CA PHE A 19 -6.14 -4.95 -1.55
C PHE A 19 -5.73 -5.75 -0.31
N ARG A 20 -6.60 -6.69 0.12
CA ARG A 20 -6.35 -7.55 1.29
C ARG A 20 -5.18 -8.50 1.11
N HIS A 21 -4.99 -9.07 -0.10
CA HIS A 21 -3.99 -10.12 -0.32
C HIS A 21 -2.71 -9.64 -0.97
N ASP A 22 -2.73 -8.49 -1.66
CA ASP A 22 -1.59 -7.99 -2.43
C ASP A 22 -0.99 -6.71 -1.85
N VAL A 23 -1.79 -5.88 -1.16
CA VAL A 23 -1.31 -4.59 -0.60
C VAL A 23 -1.08 -4.68 0.91
N LEU A 24 -2.08 -5.11 1.68
CA LEU A 24 -1.96 -5.17 3.15
C LEU A 24 -0.77 -6.02 3.64
N PRO A 25 -0.43 -7.18 3.02
CA PRO A 25 0.73 -7.95 3.47
C PRO A 25 2.05 -7.20 3.31
N VAL A 26 2.18 -6.36 2.28
CA VAL A 26 3.35 -5.51 2.08
C VAL A 26 3.47 -4.49 3.21
N LEU A 27 2.36 -3.84 3.58
CA LEU A 27 2.33 -2.89 4.70
C LEU A 27 2.62 -3.55 6.05
N SER A 28 2.05 -4.73 6.28
CA SER A 28 2.32 -5.52 7.48
C SER A 28 3.77 -5.95 7.56
N LYS A 29 4.35 -6.41 6.44
CA LYS A 29 5.75 -6.81 6.39
C LYS A 29 6.71 -5.64 6.64
N ALA A 30 6.35 -4.44 6.18
CA ALA A 30 7.08 -3.20 6.44
C ALA A 30 6.85 -2.66 7.87
N GLY A 31 5.93 -3.23 8.65
CA GLY A 31 5.61 -2.79 10.02
C GLY A 31 4.76 -1.51 10.08
N CYS A 32 4.22 -1.04 8.94
CA CYS A 32 3.47 0.22 8.86
C CYS A 32 2.23 0.20 9.75
N ASN A 33 1.47 -0.90 9.71
CA ASN A 33 0.24 -1.10 10.47
C ASN A 33 0.47 -1.76 11.85
N GLY A 34 1.70 -1.73 12.36
CA GLY A 34 2.02 -2.18 13.71
C GLY A 34 1.61 -1.16 14.78
N GLY A 35 1.41 -1.64 16.02
CA GLY A 35 0.95 -0.81 17.14
C GLY A 35 1.89 0.30 17.57
N GLY A 36 3.15 0.31 17.10
CA GLY A 36 4.11 1.37 17.37
C GLY A 36 4.09 2.54 16.38
N CYS A 37 3.29 2.47 15.30
CA CYS A 37 3.25 3.51 14.27
C CYS A 37 1.82 3.77 13.77
N HIS A 38 1.52 3.53 12.48
CA HIS A 38 0.18 3.83 11.94
C HIS A 38 -0.89 2.85 12.41
N GLY A 39 -0.52 1.66 12.92
CA GLY A 39 -1.44 0.71 13.55
C GLY A 39 -1.81 1.03 15.00
N ALA A 40 -1.25 2.09 15.59
CA ALA A 40 -1.63 2.55 16.92
C ALA A 40 -3.07 3.10 16.92
N LEU A 41 -3.74 3.11 18.08
CA LEU A 41 -5.10 3.67 18.21
C LEU A 41 -5.19 5.11 17.70
N ALA A 42 -4.15 5.91 17.93
CA ALA A 42 -4.06 7.30 17.47
C ALA A 42 -3.53 7.44 16.02
N GLY A 43 -2.90 6.39 15.46
CA GLY A 43 -2.10 6.50 14.24
C GLY A 43 -0.90 7.45 14.40
N LYS A 44 -0.37 7.95 13.27
CA LYS A 44 0.73 8.93 13.24
C LYS A 44 0.56 9.91 12.09
N GLY A 45 0.86 11.19 12.32
CA GLY A 45 0.83 12.21 11.26
C GLY A 45 -0.54 12.40 10.60
N GLY A 46 -1.62 12.16 11.36
CA GLY A 46 -2.99 12.18 10.84
C GLY A 46 -3.30 11.02 9.88
N PHE A 47 -2.54 9.93 9.93
CA PHE A 47 -2.80 8.72 9.15
C PHE A 47 -2.83 7.49 10.07
N ARG A 48 -3.90 6.71 9.96
CA ARG A 48 -4.14 5.53 10.77
C ARG A 48 -4.47 4.33 9.89
N LEU A 49 -3.84 3.21 10.23
CA LEU A 49 -4.15 1.87 9.73
C LEU A 49 -4.68 1.05 10.92
N SER A 50 -5.46 0.03 10.62
CA SER A 50 -5.93 -0.96 11.57
C SER A 50 -4.74 -1.80 12.04
N LEU A 51 -4.71 -2.15 13.33
CA LEU A 51 -3.62 -2.92 13.91
C LEU A 51 -3.49 -4.26 13.18
N ASN A 52 -2.32 -4.52 12.59
CA ASN A 52 -2.02 -5.74 11.84
C ASN A 52 -3.07 -6.10 10.77
N ALA A 53 -3.63 -5.10 10.08
CA ALA A 53 -4.65 -5.27 9.03
C ALA A 53 -5.96 -5.91 9.52
N TYR A 54 -6.34 -5.67 10.77
CA TYR A 54 -7.60 -6.16 11.37
C TYR A 54 -8.85 -5.73 10.60
N ASP A 55 -8.86 -4.52 10.03
CA ASP A 55 -9.99 -3.94 9.28
C ASP A 55 -9.52 -3.40 7.90
N PRO A 56 -9.47 -4.27 6.88
CA PRO A 56 -9.06 -3.91 5.52
C PRO A 56 -9.90 -2.83 4.86
N ASP A 57 -11.19 -2.75 5.17
CA ASP A 57 -12.09 -1.81 4.49
C ASP A 57 -11.81 -0.38 4.99
N THR A 58 -11.63 -0.22 6.29
CA THR A 58 -11.17 1.03 6.89
C THR A 58 -9.76 1.38 6.42
N ASP A 59 -8.84 0.41 6.31
CA ASP A 59 -7.49 0.66 5.79
C ASP A 59 -7.52 1.18 4.36
N HIS A 60 -8.32 0.55 3.50
CA HIS A 60 -8.50 0.99 2.13
C HIS A 60 -9.08 2.41 2.06
N TYR A 61 -10.09 2.71 2.87
CA TYR A 61 -10.66 4.06 2.96
C TYR A 61 -9.63 5.10 3.43
N ASN A 62 -8.86 4.79 4.48
CA ASN A 62 -7.88 5.72 5.05
C ASN A 62 -6.74 6.03 4.07
N ILE A 63 -6.34 5.03 3.29
CA ILE A 63 -5.34 5.21 2.23
C ILE A 63 -5.91 6.02 1.07
N THR A 64 -7.10 5.67 0.59
CA THR A 64 -7.58 6.15 -0.73
C THR A 64 -8.52 7.35 -0.69
N ARG A 65 -9.20 7.62 0.44
CA ARG A 65 -10.30 8.59 0.53
C ARG A 65 -10.19 9.59 1.68
N GLU A 66 -9.67 9.17 2.83
CA GLU A 66 -9.47 10.08 3.97
C GLU A 66 -8.57 11.27 3.58
N ASN A 67 -8.71 12.40 4.29
CA ASN A 67 -7.99 13.64 3.98
C ASN A 67 -8.16 14.07 2.51
N ARG A 68 -9.38 13.90 1.97
CA ARG A 68 -9.77 14.23 0.59
C ARG A 68 -8.97 13.46 -0.48
N GLY A 69 -8.51 12.26 -0.17
CA GLY A 69 -7.81 11.39 -1.11
C GLY A 69 -6.38 11.82 -1.47
N ARG A 70 -5.81 12.79 -0.74
CA ARG A 70 -4.51 13.40 -1.04
C ARG A 70 -3.30 12.46 -1.03
N ARG A 71 -3.46 11.21 -0.56
CA ARG A 71 -2.35 10.25 -0.44
C ARG A 71 -2.08 9.49 -1.74
N ILE A 72 -3.05 9.44 -2.66
CA ILE A 72 -2.96 8.69 -3.92
C ILE A 72 -3.14 9.64 -5.10
N GLU A 73 -2.11 9.72 -5.94
CA GLU A 73 -2.14 10.43 -7.22
C GLU A 73 -2.32 9.39 -8.34
N PHE A 74 -3.53 9.29 -8.86
CA PHE A 74 -3.88 8.28 -9.86
C PHE A 74 -3.23 8.55 -11.22
N ALA A 75 -3.01 9.81 -11.58
CA ALA A 75 -2.40 10.17 -12.86
C ALA A 75 -0.87 10.00 -12.86
N ALA A 76 -0.26 10.03 -11.67
CA ALA A 76 1.18 9.88 -11.47
C ALA A 76 1.46 9.12 -10.15
N PRO A 77 1.34 7.77 -10.14
CA PRO A 77 1.44 6.98 -8.91
C PRO A 77 2.73 7.20 -8.12
N SER A 78 3.87 7.39 -8.80
CA SER A 78 5.17 7.67 -8.16
C SER A 78 5.22 9.02 -7.42
N SER A 79 4.29 9.94 -7.71
CA SER A 79 4.13 11.21 -7.00
C SER A 79 3.17 11.13 -5.81
N SER A 80 2.60 9.95 -5.55
CA SER A 80 1.72 9.73 -4.40
C SER A 80 2.49 9.85 -3.09
N LEU A 81 1.90 10.52 -2.09
CA LEU A 81 2.48 10.59 -0.74
C LEU A 81 2.58 9.21 -0.06
N PHE A 82 1.85 8.22 -0.57
CA PHE A 82 1.79 6.87 -0.01
C PHE A 82 3.02 6.00 -0.34
N VAL A 83 3.72 6.26 -1.45
CA VAL A 83 4.82 5.40 -1.95
C VAL A 83 6.20 6.05 -1.86
N THR A 84 6.31 7.15 -1.11
CA THR A 84 7.55 7.92 -0.91
C THR A 84 8.54 7.20 0.00
#